data_AF-A0A8S3V3B2-F1
#
_entry.id   AF-A0A8S3V3B2-F1
#
_cell.length_a   1.000
_cell.length_b   1.000
_cell.length_c   1.000
_cell.angle_alpha   90.00
_cell.angle_beta   90.00
_cell.angle_gamma   90.00
#
_symmetry.space_group_name_H-M   'P 1'
#
loop_
_entity.id
_entity.type
_entity.pdbx_description
1 polymer ?
#
loop_
_entity_poly.entity_id
_entity_poly.type
_entity_poly.pdbx_seq_one_letter_code
_entity_poly.pdbx_strand_id
1 'polypeptide(L)'
;MLAKQVEAGSCPKLENKIFDNLVDMMVAIKSGSQTSGNGNEKDRPAFTATLQSHLTLSKDNTIKYDRVILNQGRGYSPKTGIFTATKSGLYLISATVMSNGGIALGAYISKNGANLMNLKKEKDRPAFTATLARTLTLMKGITIKYDTVILNQGRGYSPKTGIFTATKTGLYLISATVMSKGGAYLDAYISKNGANLMNLYGPQIHGGTKTANPVLHLEKGDKVSVRSGGSFGVYGGTYSYFSAVYIA
;
A
#
# COMPACT_ATOMS: atom_id res chain seq x y z
N MET A 1 28.09 3.43 -34.66
CA MET A 1 26.76 3.46 -35.31
C MET A 1 26.36 2.03 -35.68
N LEU A 2 25.25 1.55 -35.13
CA LEU A 2 24.20 0.77 -35.81
C LEU A 2 23.17 0.38 -34.74
N ALA A 3 22.07 1.15 -34.72
CA ALA A 3 20.88 0.84 -33.94
C ALA A 3 20.02 -0.14 -34.74
N LYS A 4 19.51 -1.18 -34.08
CA LYS A 4 18.38 -1.96 -34.58
C LYS A 4 17.16 -1.60 -33.73
N GLN A 5 16.09 -1.25 -34.42
CA GLN A 5 14.75 -1.07 -33.89
C GLN A 5 14.23 -2.43 -33.42
N VAL A 6 13.80 -2.53 -32.17
CA VAL A 6 13.02 -3.68 -31.68
C VAL A 6 11.62 -3.16 -31.43
N GLU A 7 10.66 -3.78 -32.12
CA GLU A 7 9.23 -3.50 -32.01
C GLU A 7 8.75 -3.66 -30.56
N ALA A 8 7.87 -2.74 -30.15
CA ALA A 8 7.21 -2.79 -28.86
C ALA A 8 6.20 -3.96 -28.84
N GLY A 9 6.65 -5.11 -28.37
CA GLY A 9 5.76 -6.19 -27.95
C GLY A 9 5.01 -5.76 -26.70
N SER A 10 3.72 -5.47 -26.85
CA SER A 10 2.76 -5.33 -25.75
C SER A 10 2.95 -6.45 -24.72
N CYS A 11 3.04 -6.13 -23.43
CA CYS A 11 3.13 -7.11 -22.35
C CYS A 11 1.80 -7.23 -21.57
N PRO A 12 0.73 -7.82 -22.13
CA PRO A 12 -0.56 -7.96 -21.47
C PRO A 12 -0.63 -9.18 -20.53
N LYS A 13 0.51 -9.70 -20.05
CA LYS A 13 0.56 -10.94 -19.23
C LYS A 13 1.17 -10.77 -17.84
N LEU A 14 1.78 -9.63 -17.53
CA LEU A 14 2.37 -9.39 -16.21
C LEU A 14 1.35 -8.90 -15.19
N GLU A 15 0.43 -8.01 -15.59
CA GLU A 15 -0.56 -7.40 -14.68
C GLU A 15 -1.54 -8.43 -14.11
N ASN A 16 -2.09 -9.31 -14.94
CA ASN A 16 -3.04 -10.33 -14.47
C ASN A 16 -2.37 -11.33 -13.51
N LYS A 17 -1.13 -11.74 -13.78
CA LYS A 17 -0.40 -12.63 -12.87
C LYS A 17 -0.09 -11.99 -11.52
N ILE A 18 0.16 -10.68 -11.48
CA ILE A 18 0.41 -9.99 -10.21
C ILE A 18 -0.87 -9.94 -9.38
N PHE A 19 -2.01 -9.63 -9.99
CA PHE A 19 -3.30 -9.64 -9.32
C PHE A 19 -3.70 -11.04 -8.84
N ASP A 20 -3.57 -12.07 -9.68
CA ASP A 20 -3.90 -13.46 -9.32
C ASP A 20 -3.04 -13.94 -8.15
N ASN A 21 -1.73 -13.70 -8.21
CA ASN A 21 -0.83 -14.09 -7.13
C ASN A 21 -1.05 -13.28 -5.83
N LEU A 22 -1.47 -12.01 -5.91
CA LEU A 22 -1.87 -11.22 -4.74
C LEU A 22 -3.16 -11.74 -4.12
N VAL A 23 -4.12 -12.15 -4.96
CA VAL A 23 -5.35 -12.81 -4.51
C VAL A 23 -5.03 -14.14 -3.84
N ASP A 24 -4.17 -14.98 -4.43
CA ASP A 24 -3.74 -16.25 -3.84
C ASP A 24 -3.04 -16.05 -2.50
N MET A 25 -2.19 -15.03 -2.39
CA MET A 25 -1.54 -14.66 -1.13
C MET A 25 -2.57 -14.19 -0.09
N MET A 26 -3.54 -13.35 -0.48
CA MET A 26 -4.63 -12.92 0.41
C MET A 26 -5.55 -14.08 0.82
N VAL A 27 -5.79 -15.04 -0.08
CA VAL A 27 -6.54 -16.27 0.21
C VAL A 27 -5.76 -17.15 1.17
N ALA A 28 -4.46 -17.34 0.96
CA ALA A 28 -3.59 -18.11 1.86
C ALA A 28 -3.50 -17.48 3.27
N ILE A 29 -3.51 -16.15 3.35
CA ILE A 29 -3.55 -15.40 4.62
C ILE A 29 -4.93 -15.55 5.30
N LYS A 30 -6.03 -15.53 4.52
CA LYS A 30 -7.40 -15.74 5.04
C LYS A 30 -7.69 -17.19 5.42
N SER A 31 -7.10 -18.16 4.74
CA SER A 31 -7.29 -19.59 4.98
C SER A 31 -6.48 -20.12 6.17
N GLY A 32 -6.09 -19.26 7.11
CA GLY A 32 -5.42 -19.61 8.37
C GLY A 32 -6.22 -20.55 9.30
N SER A 33 -7.32 -21.14 8.83
CA SER A 33 -8.00 -22.23 9.50
C SER A 33 -8.83 -22.99 8.46
N GLN A 34 -8.55 -24.28 8.32
CA GLN A 34 -9.25 -25.30 7.52
C GLN A 34 -8.86 -25.46 6.04
N THR A 35 -7.75 -26.16 5.79
CA THR A 35 -7.75 -27.24 4.79
C THR A 35 -6.83 -28.36 5.27
N SER A 36 -7.43 -29.51 5.55
CA SER A 36 -6.76 -30.81 5.61
C SER A 36 -6.21 -31.10 4.21
N GLY A 37 -4.91 -30.88 4.01
CA GLY A 37 -4.22 -31.20 2.78
C GLY A 37 -2.80 -31.63 3.13
N ASN A 38 -2.44 -32.85 2.72
CA ASN A 38 -1.11 -33.46 2.82
C ASN A 38 -0.03 -32.71 2.00
N GLY A 39 -0.03 -31.37 2.00
CA GLY A 39 1.10 -30.59 1.52
C GLY A 39 2.15 -30.56 2.61
N ASN A 40 3.33 -31.12 2.37
CA ASN A 40 4.43 -31.02 3.32
C ASN A 40 4.66 -29.55 3.64
N GLU A 41 4.66 -29.15 4.91
CA GLU A 41 4.88 -27.75 5.30
C GLU A 41 6.17 -27.17 4.71
N LYS A 42 7.14 -28.02 4.36
CA LYS A 42 8.38 -27.67 3.64
C LYS A 42 8.14 -27.10 2.23
N ASP A 43 6.94 -27.21 1.69
CA ASP A 43 6.59 -26.81 0.34
C ASP A 43 6.30 -25.32 0.16
N ARG A 44 6.21 -24.56 1.25
CA ARG A 44 5.92 -23.12 1.26
C ARG A 44 7.12 -22.36 1.84
N PRO A 45 8.08 -21.90 1.01
CA PRO A 45 9.25 -21.19 1.52
C PRO A 45 8.83 -19.85 2.16
N ALA A 46 9.28 -19.63 3.39
CA ALA A 46 8.99 -18.43 4.15
C ALA A 46 10.14 -18.15 5.12
N PHE A 47 10.47 -16.88 5.33
CA PHE A 47 11.46 -16.52 6.34
C PHE A 47 11.12 -15.21 7.03
N THR A 48 11.57 -15.09 8.27
CA THR A 48 11.57 -13.85 9.04
C THR A 48 12.90 -13.83 9.80
N ALA A 49 13.66 -12.75 9.64
CA ALA A 49 14.91 -12.56 10.36
C ALA A 49 15.05 -11.10 10.83
N THR A 50 15.71 -10.90 11.96
CA THR A 50 15.95 -9.60 12.58
C THR A 50 17.43 -9.44 12.92
N LEU A 51 17.84 -8.21 13.27
CA LEU A 51 19.17 -7.93 13.81
C LEU A 51 19.15 -8.13 15.34
N GLN A 52 20.20 -8.75 15.90
CA GLN A 52 20.36 -8.82 17.37
C GLN A 52 21.03 -7.58 17.96
N SER A 53 21.86 -6.90 17.18
CA SER A 53 22.64 -5.75 17.63
C SER A 53 22.77 -4.69 16.53
N HIS A 54 23.20 -3.50 16.93
CA HIS A 54 23.47 -2.41 15.98
C HIS A 54 24.61 -2.80 15.05
N LEU A 55 24.44 -2.52 13.76
CA LEU A 55 25.44 -2.75 12.73
C LEU A 55 25.97 -1.42 12.19
N THR A 56 27.28 -1.35 11.98
CA THR A 56 27.92 -0.33 11.15
C THR A 56 28.10 -0.91 9.75
N LEU A 57 27.51 -0.28 8.74
CA LEU A 57 27.56 -0.72 7.36
C LEU A 57 28.52 0.16 6.56
N SER A 58 29.39 -0.46 5.74
CA SER A 58 30.09 0.23 4.66
C SER A 58 29.30 0.11 3.35
N LYS A 59 29.72 0.88 2.35
CA LYS A 59 29.14 0.84 1.00
C LYS A 59 29.11 -0.60 0.47
N ASP A 60 28.01 -0.97 -0.18
CA ASP A 60 27.79 -2.26 -0.85
C ASP A 60 27.80 -3.51 0.05
N ASN A 61 27.69 -3.34 1.38
CA ASN A 61 27.53 -4.47 2.30
C ASN A 61 26.10 -5.00 2.32
N THR A 62 25.95 -6.31 2.18
CA THR A 62 24.68 -6.99 2.48
C THR A 62 24.37 -6.95 3.97
N ILE A 63 23.16 -6.53 4.33
CA ILE A 63 22.67 -6.59 5.72
C ILE A 63 22.39 -8.06 6.06
N LYS A 64 23.13 -8.59 7.04
CA LYS A 64 23.00 -9.97 7.52
C LYS A 64 22.11 -9.97 8.76
N TYR A 65 20.82 -10.24 8.58
CA TYR A 65 19.91 -10.46 9.71
C TYR A 65 20.25 -11.81 10.35
N ASP A 66 20.93 -11.75 11.50
CA ASP A 66 21.55 -12.88 12.20
C ASP A 66 20.56 -13.68 13.04
N ARG A 67 19.53 -13.02 13.58
CA ARG A 67 18.44 -13.70 14.31
C ARG A 67 17.36 -14.17 13.37
N VAL A 68 17.37 -15.46 13.08
CA VAL A 68 16.32 -16.12 12.29
C VAL A 68 15.15 -16.51 13.20
N ILE A 69 13.95 -16.01 12.90
CA ILE A 69 12.69 -16.34 13.59
C ILE A 69 11.97 -17.47 12.86
N LEU A 70 11.90 -17.39 11.53
CA LEU A 70 11.31 -18.39 10.64
C LEU A 70 12.25 -18.60 9.45
N ASN A 71 12.41 -19.85 9.00
CA ASN A 71 13.15 -20.17 7.79
C ASN A 71 12.66 -21.47 7.14
N GLN A 72 11.36 -21.49 6.87
CA GLN A 72 10.69 -22.60 6.22
C GLN A 72 11.23 -22.77 4.78
N GLY A 73 11.57 -24.00 4.42
CA GLY A 73 12.24 -24.28 3.15
C GLY A 73 13.74 -23.90 3.12
N ARG A 74 14.29 -23.38 4.24
CA ARG A 74 15.72 -23.09 4.43
C ARG A 74 16.35 -22.21 3.34
N GLY A 75 15.56 -21.31 2.76
CA GLY A 75 16.02 -20.42 1.68
C GLY A 75 16.86 -19.25 2.18
N TYR A 76 16.70 -18.79 3.43
CA TYR A 76 17.45 -17.67 3.98
C TYR A 76 18.73 -18.12 4.69
N SER A 77 19.85 -17.43 4.44
CA SER A 77 21.13 -17.66 5.11
C SER A 77 21.52 -16.48 6.00
N PRO A 78 21.56 -16.62 7.35
CA PRO A 78 22.00 -15.54 8.24
C PRO A 78 23.48 -15.21 8.08
N LYS A 79 24.29 -16.11 7.51
CA LYS A 79 25.72 -15.86 7.26
C LYS A 79 25.96 -14.89 6.09
N THR A 80 25.05 -14.89 5.11
CA THR A 80 25.18 -14.08 3.89
C THR A 80 24.15 -12.96 3.81
N GLY A 81 23.03 -13.04 4.52
CA GLY A 81 21.91 -12.11 4.41
C GLY A 81 21.05 -12.35 3.16
N ILE A 82 21.24 -13.47 2.47
CA ILE A 82 20.62 -13.76 1.17
C ILE A 82 19.51 -14.79 1.35
N PHE A 83 18.35 -14.51 0.76
CA PHE A 83 17.31 -15.49 0.52
C PHE A 83 17.44 -16.05 -0.91
N THR A 84 17.55 -17.38 -1.02
CA THR A 84 17.53 -18.10 -2.29
C THR A 84 16.16 -18.76 -2.45
N ALA A 85 15.44 -18.38 -3.52
CA ALA A 85 14.17 -19.02 -3.85
C ALA A 85 14.42 -20.50 -4.22
N THR A 86 13.96 -21.41 -3.37
CA THR A 86 14.09 -22.86 -3.58
C THR A 86 13.02 -23.43 -4.51
N LYS A 87 12.01 -22.61 -4.85
CA LYS A 87 10.93 -22.94 -5.79
C LYS A 87 10.65 -21.73 -6.68
N SER A 88 10.11 -21.99 -7.86
CA SER A 88 9.59 -20.91 -8.72
C SER A 88 8.22 -20.47 -8.23
N GLY A 89 7.95 -19.16 -8.20
CA GLY A 89 6.67 -18.61 -7.76
C GLY A 89 6.71 -17.10 -7.52
N LEU A 90 5.59 -16.52 -7.10
CA LEU A 90 5.57 -15.17 -6.57
C LEU A 90 6.01 -15.18 -5.10
N TYR A 91 6.84 -14.21 -4.74
CA TYR A 91 7.27 -13.98 -3.37
C TYR A 91 6.90 -12.55 -2.95
N LEU A 92 6.36 -12.42 -1.75
CA LEU A 92 6.29 -11.14 -1.05
C LEU A 92 7.56 -10.98 -0.20
N ILE A 93 8.31 -9.90 -0.45
CA ILE A 93 9.48 -9.54 0.35
C ILE A 93 9.23 -8.17 0.95
N SER A 94 9.26 -8.10 2.28
CA SER A 94 9.21 -6.86 3.03
C SER A 94 10.48 -6.72 3.86
N ALA A 95 11.08 -5.55 3.87
CA ALA A 95 12.22 -5.24 4.72
C ALA A 95 12.01 -3.88 5.39
N THR A 96 12.28 -3.84 6.69
CA THR A 96 12.35 -2.60 7.47
C THR A 96 13.79 -2.44 7.93
N VAL A 97 14.38 -1.28 7.64
CA VAL A 97 15.72 -0.92 8.09
C VAL A 97 15.62 0.42 8.80
N MET A 98 16.27 0.51 9.96
CA MET A 98 16.33 1.73 10.76
C MET A 98 17.79 2.17 10.84
N SER A 99 18.07 3.42 10.46
CA SER A 99 19.39 4.02 10.71
C SER A 99 19.39 4.74 12.06
N ASN A 100 20.58 4.89 12.65
CA ASN A 100 20.74 5.77 13.79
C ASN A 100 20.42 7.23 13.39
N GLY A 101 19.87 8.01 14.32
CA GLY A 101 19.41 9.37 14.07
C GLY A 101 20.49 10.24 13.40
N GLY A 102 20.12 10.98 12.35
CA GLY A 102 21.02 11.87 11.62
C GLY A 102 21.79 11.23 10.44
N ILE A 103 21.81 9.89 10.32
CA ILE A 103 22.48 9.20 9.21
C ILE A 103 21.48 8.85 8.11
N ALA A 104 21.77 9.26 6.87
CA ALA A 104 20.98 8.90 5.71
C ALA A 104 21.00 7.38 5.48
N LEU A 105 19.83 6.75 5.51
CA LEU A 105 19.71 5.34 5.19
C LEU A 105 19.80 5.15 3.67
N GLY A 106 20.81 4.39 3.23
CA GLY A 106 21.09 4.07 1.84
C GLY A 106 21.03 2.56 1.56
N ALA A 107 19.95 1.90 1.94
CA ALA A 107 19.77 0.46 1.68
C ALA A 107 18.90 0.24 0.43
N TYR A 108 18.95 -0.96 -0.14
CA TYR A 108 18.06 -1.39 -1.21
C TYR A 108 17.89 -2.91 -1.17
N ILE A 109 16.74 -3.39 -1.65
CA ILE A 109 16.51 -4.79 -1.96
C ILE A 109 17.04 -5.02 -3.38
N SER A 110 17.84 -6.06 -3.56
CA SER A 110 18.34 -6.48 -4.87
C SER A 110 17.93 -7.92 -5.19
N LYS A 111 17.84 -8.23 -6.49
CA LYS A 111 17.65 -9.59 -7.00
C LYS A 111 18.72 -9.84 -8.04
N ASN A 112 19.52 -10.88 -7.83
CA ASN A 112 20.60 -11.29 -8.74
C ASN A 112 21.53 -10.11 -9.13
N GLY A 113 21.85 -9.25 -8.15
CA GLY A 113 22.70 -8.07 -8.35
C GLY A 113 21.98 -6.81 -8.87
N ALA A 114 20.76 -6.93 -9.40
CA ALA A 114 19.97 -5.77 -9.85
C ALA A 114 19.21 -5.13 -8.68
N ASN A 115 19.26 -3.81 -8.56
CA ASN A 115 18.46 -3.06 -7.58
C ASN A 115 16.96 -3.18 -7.93
N LEU A 116 16.17 -3.72 -7.00
CA LEU A 116 14.72 -3.83 -7.14
C LEU A 116 13.98 -2.71 -6.42
N MET A 117 14.42 -2.33 -5.21
CA MET A 117 13.71 -1.37 -4.37
C MET A 117 14.67 -0.60 -3.48
N ASN A 118 14.63 0.72 -3.54
CA ASN A 118 15.42 1.56 -2.64
C ASN A 118 14.73 1.68 -1.27
N LEU A 119 15.45 1.33 -0.20
CA LEU A 119 15.04 1.45 1.20
C LEU A 119 15.63 2.73 1.81
N LYS A 120 15.52 3.84 1.08
CA LYS A 120 16.06 5.13 1.50
C LYS A 120 15.00 5.87 2.29
N LYS A 121 15.44 6.74 3.21
CA LYS A 121 14.56 7.80 3.73
C LYS A 121 14.27 8.76 2.57
N GLU A 122 13.22 8.49 1.81
CA GLU A 122 12.80 9.39 0.75
C GLU A 122 12.15 10.63 1.38
N LYS A 123 12.87 11.76 1.30
CA LYS A 123 12.36 13.07 1.70
C LYS A 123 11.11 13.48 0.88
N ASP A 124 10.93 12.86 -0.29
CA ASP A 124 9.92 13.21 -1.29
C ASP A 124 8.98 12.05 -1.63
N ARG A 125 8.54 11.28 -0.63
CA ARG A 125 7.39 10.36 -0.78
C ARG A 125 6.10 11.10 -0.48
N PRO A 126 5.24 11.36 -1.48
CA PRO A 126 3.94 11.96 -1.21
C PRO A 126 3.11 11.04 -0.34
N ALA A 127 2.61 11.57 0.76
CA ALA A 127 1.74 10.85 1.67
C ALA A 127 0.86 11.83 2.43
N PHE A 128 -0.40 11.49 2.65
CA PHE A 128 -1.26 12.28 3.53
C PHE A 128 -2.19 11.38 4.32
N THR A 129 -2.61 11.89 5.47
CA THR A 129 -3.73 11.35 6.26
C THR A 129 -4.52 12.53 6.78
N ALA A 130 -5.82 12.54 6.54
CA ALA A 130 -6.74 13.54 7.06
C ALA A 130 -7.99 12.87 7.63
N THR A 131 -8.53 13.44 8.69
CA THR A 131 -9.77 13.00 9.33
C THR A 131 -10.83 14.08 9.24
N LEU A 132 -12.08 13.68 9.45
CA LEU A 132 -13.19 14.61 9.52
C LEU A 132 -13.36 15.10 10.97
N ALA A 133 -13.27 16.41 11.20
CA ALA A 133 -13.34 16.98 12.54
C ALA A 133 -14.73 16.84 13.17
N ARG A 134 -15.77 17.18 12.40
CA ARG A 134 -17.16 17.22 12.89
C ARG A 134 -18.08 16.40 12.01
N THR A 135 -19.15 15.88 12.61
CA THR A 135 -20.21 15.17 11.88
C THR A 135 -20.87 16.10 10.86
N LEU A 136 -21.04 15.62 9.63
CA LEU A 136 -21.65 16.37 8.53
C LEU A 136 -22.92 15.69 8.05
N THR A 137 -23.84 16.48 7.51
CA THR A 137 -24.92 15.99 6.64
C THR A 137 -24.56 16.33 5.21
N LEU A 138 -24.45 15.32 4.34
CA LEU A 138 -24.04 15.48 2.95
C LEU A 138 -25.27 15.45 2.05
N MET A 139 -25.24 16.26 0.99
CA MET A 139 -26.09 16.09 -0.19
C MET A 139 -25.38 15.19 -1.19
N LYS A 140 -26.12 14.63 -2.17
CA LYS A 140 -25.54 13.88 -3.28
C LYS A 140 -24.51 14.69 -4.06
N GLY A 141 -23.40 14.05 -4.44
CA GLY A 141 -22.37 14.60 -5.33
C GLY A 141 -21.33 15.50 -4.64
N ILE A 142 -21.41 15.67 -3.32
CA ILE A 142 -20.50 16.52 -2.55
C ILE A 142 -19.17 15.80 -2.30
N THR A 143 -18.07 16.51 -2.48
CA THR A 143 -16.74 16.03 -2.06
C THR A 143 -16.58 16.21 -0.55
N ILE A 144 -16.25 15.13 0.14
CA ILE A 144 -16.04 15.15 1.59
C ILE A 144 -14.71 15.83 1.89
N LYS A 145 -14.75 16.91 2.68
CA LYS A 145 -13.58 17.69 3.07
C LYS A 145 -13.10 17.20 4.43
N TYR A 146 -12.12 16.31 4.45
CA TYR A 146 -11.43 15.90 5.68
C TYR A 146 -10.51 17.05 6.09
N ASP A 147 -10.93 17.81 7.09
CA ASP A 147 -10.42 19.12 7.46
C ASP A 147 -9.30 19.07 8.52
N THR A 148 -9.20 17.98 9.26
CA THR A 148 -8.10 17.74 10.21
C THR A 148 -6.97 16.98 9.54
N VAL A 149 -5.90 17.67 9.16
CA VAL A 149 -4.73 17.06 8.50
C VAL A 149 -3.72 16.57 9.53
N ILE A 150 -3.44 15.26 9.53
CA ILE A 150 -2.44 14.61 10.40
C ILE A 150 -1.07 14.59 9.71
N LEU A 151 -1.05 14.22 8.43
CA LEU A 151 0.15 14.15 7.59
C LEU A 151 -0.17 14.74 6.22
N ASN A 152 0.75 15.47 5.61
CA ASN A 152 0.63 15.94 4.23
C ASN A 152 2.01 16.13 3.58
N GLN A 153 2.82 15.09 3.63
CA GLN A 153 4.13 15.05 2.99
C GLN A 153 3.97 15.15 1.47
N GLY A 154 4.76 16.02 0.84
CA GLY A 154 4.60 16.34 -0.59
C GLY A 154 3.43 17.28 -0.89
N ARG A 155 2.66 17.72 0.12
CA ARG A 155 1.62 18.76 0.04
C ARG A 155 0.57 18.52 -1.07
N GLY A 156 0.26 17.25 -1.35
CA GLY A 156 -0.69 16.87 -2.39
C GLY A 156 -2.16 16.97 -1.98
N TYR A 157 -2.47 16.93 -0.68
CA TYR A 157 -3.85 17.01 -0.19
C TYR A 157 -4.24 18.44 0.20
N SER A 158 -5.47 18.85 -0.14
CA SER A 158 -6.06 20.13 0.25
C SER A 158 -7.29 19.94 1.13
N PRO A 159 -7.25 20.31 2.43
CA PRO A 159 -8.42 20.21 3.32
C PRO A 159 -9.54 21.18 2.91
N LYS A 160 -9.24 22.24 2.16
CA LYS A 160 -10.26 23.19 1.67
C LYS A 160 -11.15 22.58 0.59
N THR A 161 -10.62 21.64 -0.19
CA THR A 161 -11.32 21.01 -1.32
C THR A 161 -11.67 19.55 -1.07
N GLY A 162 -10.97 18.86 -0.16
CA GLY A 162 -11.14 17.41 0.05
C GLY A 162 -10.44 16.56 -1.02
N ILE A 163 -9.53 17.15 -1.79
CA ILE A 163 -8.92 16.53 -2.98
C ILE A 163 -7.43 16.31 -2.72
N PHE A 164 -6.99 15.09 -3.00
CA PHE A 164 -5.58 14.74 -3.18
C PHE A 164 -5.19 14.90 -4.65
N THR A 165 -4.10 15.59 -4.93
CA THR A 165 -3.48 15.70 -6.26
C THR A 165 -2.15 14.97 -6.23
N ALA A 166 -1.96 13.98 -7.10
CA ALA A 166 -0.71 13.24 -7.18
C ALA A 166 0.43 14.18 -7.61
N THR A 167 1.46 14.30 -6.78
CA THR A 167 2.60 15.17 -7.07
C THR A 167 3.73 14.45 -7.80
N LYS A 168 3.65 13.12 -7.90
CA LYS A 168 4.57 12.23 -8.64
C LYS A 168 3.74 11.18 -9.38
N THR A 169 4.23 10.74 -10.54
CA THR A 169 3.66 9.57 -11.24
C THR A 169 4.13 8.30 -10.54
N GLY A 170 3.23 7.34 -10.34
CA GLY A 170 3.57 6.02 -9.80
C GLY A 170 2.40 5.34 -9.07
N LEU A 171 2.72 4.31 -8.30
CA LEU A 171 1.76 3.54 -7.54
C LEU A 171 1.45 4.20 -6.18
N TYR A 172 0.17 4.29 -5.85
CA TYR A 172 -0.33 4.82 -4.59
C TYR A 172 -1.26 3.82 -3.93
N LEU A 173 -1.10 3.57 -2.62
CA LEU A 173 -2.15 3.00 -1.80
C LEU A 173 -3.04 4.15 -1.33
N ILE A 174 -4.30 4.14 -1.78
CA ILE A 174 -5.34 5.04 -1.29
C ILE A 174 -6.15 4.29 -0.25
N SER A 175 -6.50 4.95 0.86
CA SER A 175 -7.40 4.39 1.87
C SER A 175 -8.44 5.41 2.28
N ALA A 176 -9.71 5.02 2.25
CA ALA A 176 -10.82 5.83 2.70
C ALA A 176 -11.73 5.02 3.61
N THR A 177 -12.07 5.56 4.77
CA THR A 177 -13.10 5.03 5.65
C THR A 177 -14.18 6.09 5.88
N VAL A 178 -15.44 5.69 5.71
CA VAL A 178 -16.62 6.52 5.95
C VAL A 178 -17.50 5.78 6.95
N MET A 179 -17.89 6.48 8.02
CA MET A 179 -18.86 5.99 8.99
C MET A 179 -20.15 6.82 8.92
N SER A 180 -21.30 6.19 8.70
CA SER A 180 -22.60 6.87 8.62
C SER A 180 -23.20 7.17 10.00
N LYS A 181 -23.86 8.33 10.12
CA LYS A 181 -24.66 8.71 11.31
C LYS A 181 -25.90 7.83 11.50
N GLY A 182 -26.29 7.06 10.48
CA GLY A 182 -27.56 6.36 10.40
C GLY A 182 -28.67 7.25 9.84
N GLY A 183 -29.89 6.71 9.72
CA GLY A 183 -31.04 7.41 9.14
C GLY A 183 -31.11 7.42 7.60
N ALA A 184 -30.04 7.03 6.90
CA ALA A 184 -30.02 6.78 5.46
C ALA A 184 -28.97 5.70 5.11
N TYR A 185 -29.02 5.17 3.89
CA TYR A 185 -27.94 4.34 3.35
C TYR A 185 -26.62 5.11 3.34
N LEU A 186 -25.53 4.42 3.69
CA LEU A 186 -24.20 4.95 3.44
C LEU A 186 -23.96 4.83 1.94
N ASP A 187 -23.85 5.96 1.25
CA ASP A 187 -23.62 6.01 -0.18
C ASP A 187 -22.51 7.02 -0.49
N ALA A 188 -21.28 6.51 -0.57
CA ALA A 188 -20.10 7.28 -0.94
C ALA A 188 -19.28 6.50 -1.97
N TYR A 189 -18.31 7.16 -2.57
CA TYR A 189 -17.37 6.54 -3.49
C TYR A 189 -16.04 7.28 -3.53
N ILE A 190 -14.97 6.55 -3.84
CA ILE A 190 -13.69 7.13 -4.24
C ILE A 190 -13.82 7.50 -5.72
N SER A 191 -13.41 8.72 -6.08
CA SER A 191 -13.38 9.21 -7.45
C SER A 191 -11.96 9.53 -7.90
N LYS A 192 -11.61 9.18 -9.14
CA LYS A 192 -10.39 9.63 -9.83
C LYS A 192 -10.79 10.58 -10.98
N ASN A 193 -10.23 11.79 -11.00
CA ASN A 193 -10.50 12.82 -12.01
C ASN A 193 -12.01 13.08 -12.24
N GLY A 194 -12.81 13.00 -11.17
CA GLY A 194 -14.26 13.21 -11.21
C GLY A 194 -15.08 11.97 -11.58
N ALA A 195 -14.47 10.90 -12.11
CA ALA A 195 -15.15 9.64 -12.38
C ALA A 195 -15.22 8.75 -11.12
N ASN A 196 -16.34 8.05 -10.92
CA ASN A 196 -16.47 7.06 -9.86
C ASN A 196 -15.52 5.88 -10.12
N LEU A 197 -14.74 5.52 -9.12
CA LEU A 197 -13.77 4.43 -9.18
C LEU A 197 -14.16 3.25 -8.27
N MET A 198 -14.56 3.51 -7.03
CA MET A 198 -14.94 2.47 -6.07
C MET A 198 -16.06 2.93 -5.16
N ASN A 199 -17.10 2.12 -5.03
CA ASN A 199 -18.23 2.39 -4.15
C ASN A 199 -17.91 2.01 -2.69
N LEU A 200 -18.33 2.88 -1.79
CA LEU A 200 -18.44 2.67 -0.36
C LEU A 200 -19.95 2.69 -0.06
N TYR A 201 -20.60 1.53 -0.19
CA TYR A 201 -22.05 1.41 0.00
C TYR A 201 -22.36 0.54 1.23
N GLY A 202 -23.34 0.93 2.02
CA GLY A 202 -23.76 0.21 3.21
C GLY A 202 -25.24 0.38 3.56
N PRO A 203 -25.83 -0.57 4.29
CA PRO A 203 -27.22 -0.50 4.71
C PRO A 203 -27.47 0.69 5.64
N GLN A 204 -28.75 1.07 5.79
CA GLN A 204 -29.19 2.12 6.70
C GLN A 204 -29.07 1.66 8.16
N ILE A 205 -27.89 1.86 8.75
CA ILE A 205 -27.62 1.55 10.16
C ILE A 205 -26.84 2.69 10.81
N HIS A 206 -27.05 2.87 12.11
CA HIS A 206 -26.23 3.77 12.93
C HIS A 206 -24.81 3.22 13.04
N GLY A 207 -23.80 4.05 12.72
CA GLY A 207 -22.39 3.63 12.78
C GLY A 207 -21.97 2.69 11.66
N GLY A 208 -22.78 2.54 10.60
CA GLY A 208 -22.41 1.77 9.42
C GLY A 208 -21.08 2.23 8.86
N THR A 209 -20.10 1.33 8.75
CA THR A 209 -18.74 1.69 8.32
C THR A 209 -18.40 0.96 7.03
N LYS A 210 -17.74 1.68 6.13
CA LYS A 210 -17.17 1.13 4.90
C LYS A 210 -15.76 1.67 4.69
N THR A 211 -14.88 0.78 4.27
CA THR A 211 -13.48 1.08 3.97
C THR A 211 -13.12 0.54 2.59
N ALA A 212 -12.38 1.32 1.82
CA ALA A 212 -11.80 0.90 0.55
C ALA A 212 -10.31 1.26 0.53
N ASN A 213 -9.50 0.32 0.03
CA ASN A 213 -8.03 0.42 0.03
C ASN A 213 -7.42 0.16 -1.37
N PRO A 214 -7.82 0.88 -2.45
CA PRO A 214 -7.28 0.60 -3.77
C PRO A 214 -5.80 0.95 -3.89
N VAL A 215 -5.06 0.10 -4.60
CA VAL A 215 -3.76 0.46 -5.16
C VAL A 215 -3.98 0.99 -6.57
N LEU A 216 -3.55 2.22 -6.84
CA LEU A 216 -3.77 2.92 -8.10
C LEU A 216 -2.44 3.39 -8.69
N HIS A 217 -2.27 3.19 -10.00
CA HIS A 217 -1.32 3.98 -10.77
C HIS A 217 -1.91 5.36 -11.04
N LEU A 218 -1.23 6.40 -10.56
CA LEU A 218 -1.61 7.79 -10.74
C LEU A 218 -0.54 8.50 -11.55
N GLU A 219 -0.97 9.30 -12.51
CA GLU A 219 -0.10 10.25 -13.18
C GLU A 219 0.02 11.52 -12.34
N LYS A 220 1.17 12.19 -12.41
CA LYS A 220 1.34 13.50 -11.78
C LYS A 220 0.23 14.45 -12.25
N GLY A 221 -0.53 14.98 -11.31
CA GLY A 221 -1.69 15.85 -11.55
C GLY A 221 -3.04 15.15 -11.44
N ASP A 222 -3.09 13.82 -11.42
CA ASP A 222 -4.32 13.07 -11.17
C ASP A 222 -4.91 13.46 -9.81
N LYS A 223 -6.24 13.59 -9.77
CA LYS A 223 -7.00 14.01 -8.60
C LYS A 223 -7.82 12.86 -8.04
N VAL A 224 -7.69 12.60 -6.74
CA VAL A 224 -8.46 11.59 -6.02
C VAL A 224 -9.22 12.24 -4.87
N SER A 225 -10.49 11.87 -4.69
CA SER A 225 -11.33 12.38 -3.61
C SER A 225 -12.40 11.36 -3.20
N VAL A 226 -12.96 11.52 -2.00
CA VAL A 226 -14.15 10.78 -1.57
C VAL A 226 -15.37 11.66 -1.75
N ARG A 227 -16.43 11.13 -2.38
CA ARG A 227 -17.64 11.87 -2.72
C ARG A 227 -18.88 11.11 -2.25
N SER A 228 -19.95 11.83 -1.94
CA SER A 228 -21.25 11.25 -1.65
C SER A 228 -21.98 10.85 -2.94
N GLY A 229 -22.49 9.62 -3.01
CA GLY A 229 -23.42 9.14 -4.05
C GLY A 229 -24.88 9.45 -3.74
N GLY A 230 -25.20 9.63 -2.45
CA GLY A 230 -26.53 9.97 -1.96
C GLY A 230 -26.49 11.03 -0.85
N SER A 231 -27.64 11.31 -0.25
CA SER A 231 -27.76 12.22 0.88
C SER A 231 -27.76 11.44 2.20
N PHE A 232 -26.75 11.65 3.05
CA PHE A 232 -26.62 10.93 4.32
C PHE A 232 -25.71 11.67 5.31
N GLY A 233 -25.79 11.31 6.59
CA GLY A 233 -24.89 11.84 7.62
C GLY A 233 -23.59 11.04 7.72
N VAL A 234 -22.45 11.70 7.88
CA VAL A 234 -21.13 11.09 8.11
C VAL A 234 -20.55 11.55 9.44
N TYR A 235 -20.08 10.61 10.27
CA TYR A 235 -19.47 10.92 11.55
C TYR A 235 -18.08 11.54 11.38
N GLY A 236 -17.86 12.65 12.11
CA GLY A 236 -16.54 13.27 12.31
C GLY A 236 -15.82 12.67 13.51
N GLY A 237 -15.06 13.47 14.27
CA GLY A 237 -14.41 13.00 15.50
C GLY A 237 -13.45 11.83 15.29
N THR A 238 -12.74 11.79 14.15
CA THR A 238 -11.79 10.73 13.74
C THR A 238 -12.40 9.39 13.30
N TYR A 239 -13.73 9.22 13.31
CA TYR A 239 -14.39 8.00 12.81
C TYR A 239 -14.27 7.81 11.29
N SER A 240 -14.15 8.91 10.54
CA SER A 240 -13.98 8.90 9.08
C SER A 240 -12.64 9.54 8.70
N TYR A 241 -11.91 8.89 7.79
CA TYR A 241 -10.60 9.35 7.33
C TYR A 241 -10.36 9.08 5.84
N PHE A 242 -9.40 9.80 5.29
CA PHE A 242 -8.88 9.63 3.95
C PHE A 242 -7.36 9.78 3.96
N SER A 243 -6.67 8.85 3.31
CA SER A 243 -5.21 8.83 3.23
C SER A 243 -4.71 8.31 1.89
N ALA A 244 -3.46 8.65 1.59
CA ALA A 244 -2.71 8.05 0.50
C ALA A 244 -1.23 7.97 0.87
N VAL A 245 -0.54 6.96 0.33
CA VAL A 245 0.92 6.85 0.38
C VAL A 245 1.47 6.40 -0.97
N TYR A 246 2.50 7.09 -1.45
CA TYR A 246 3.28 6.67 -2.62
C TYR A 246 4.11 5.43 -2.31
N ILE A 247 4.00 4.41 -3.15
CA ILE A 247 4.67 3.12 -3.00
C ILE A 247 5.97 3.09 -3.82
N ALA A 248 5.88 3.31 -5.13
CA ALA A 248 6.96 3.17 -6.09
C ALA A 248 6.67 3.92 -7.39
#